data_AF-A0A7R9WYG4-F1
#
_entry.id   AF-A0A7R9WYG4-F1
#
_cell.length_a   1.000
_cell.length_b   1.000
_cell.length_c   1.000
_cell.angle_alpha   90.00
_cell.angle_beta   90.00
_cell.angle_gamma   90.00
#
_symmetry.space_group_name_H-M   'P 1'
#
loop_
_entity.id
_entity.type
_entity.pdbx_description
1 polymer ?
#
loop_
_entity_poly.entity_id
_entity_poly.type
_entity_poly.pdbx_seq_one_letter_code
_entity_poly.pdbx_strand_id
1 'polypeptide(L)'
;GGNPDALTISTSRRSYEYECEGERGIIKVCNGNYGDTKWRGINVVLLDRRRNLILESSAKLNEYYLNRATDGQKQYTMCHEIGHGFGLPHWDEDFYNADLGNCMDYTNRPERNKRPDESNFRFLAGLYGEVPGTAVEAQDGGNRALLLRRAAPKDVVTDKVRARYLEAKKELESNPENLHELARWRRLVGNEYAETHEVELGDDLVMVVHMLRVLEE
;
A
#
# COMPACT_ATOMS: atom_id res chain seq x y z
N GLY A 1 -25.68 12.07 -5.07
CA GLY A 1 -24.69 12.67 -5.97
C GLY A 1 -23.95 13.76 -5.26
N GLY A 2 -22.71 13.50 -4.85
CA GLY A 2 -21.72 14.56 -4.73
C GLY A 2 -20.89 14.49 -6.00
N ASN A 3 -20.40 15.63 -6.50
CA ASN A 3 -19.32 15.64 -7.47
C ASN A 3 -18.04 15.66 -6.61
N PRO A 4 -17.41 14.51 -6.30
CA PRO A 4 -16.23 14.53 -5.47
C PRO A 4 -15.15 15.30 -6.24
N ASP A 5 -14.56 16.27 -5.56
CA ASP A 5 -13.33 16.89 -6.03
C ASP A 5 -12.22 15.84 -5.94
N ALA A 6 -12.11 15.04 -7.01
CA ALA A 6 -11.23 13.88 -7.06
C ALA A 6 -9.76 14.29 -7.17
N LEU A 7 -9.47 15.58 -7.46
CA LEU A 7 -8.11 16.06 -7.64
C LEU A 7 -7.99 17.58 -7.41
N THR A 8 -8.09 18.02 -6.15
CA THR A 8 -7.49 19.30 -5.74
C THR A 8 -6.10 19.05 -5.20
N ILE A 9 -5.10 19.54 -5.95
CA ILE A 9 -3.70 19.49 -5.55
C ILE A 9 -3.35 20.83 -4.91
N SER A 10 -2.82 20.77 -3.69
CA SER A 10 -2.20 21.92 -3.05
C SER A 10 -0.74 21.61 -2.76
N THR A 11 0.14 22.60 -2.90
CA THR A 11 1.56 22.45 -2.59
C THR A 11 1.90 23.33 -1.40
N SER A 12 2.63 22.77 -0.44
CA SER A 12 3.16 23.52 0.70
C SER A 12 4.56 23.03 1.03
N ARG A 13 5.41 23.94 1.53
CA ARG A 13 6.70 23.56 2.10
C ARG A 13 6.50 23.18 3.56
N ARG A 14 6.91 21.97 3.92
CA ARG A 14 6.90 21.45 5.30
C ARG A 14 8.31 21.02 5.69
N SER A 15 8.56 20.86 6.98
CA SER A 15 9.76 20.17 7.45
C SER A 15 9.75 18.74 6.92
N TYR A 16 10.92 18.24 6.54
CA TYR A 16 11.07 16.84 6.13
C TYR A 16 10.72 15.91 7.28
N GLU A 17 9.87 14.91 7.01
CA GLU A 17 9.45 13.90 7.98
C GLU A 17 10.01 12.54 7.56
N TYR A 18 11.14 12.17 8.16
CA TYR A 18 11.83 10.93 7.83
C TYR A 18 10.95 9.70 8.05
N GLU A 19 10.28 9.64 9.20
CA GLU A 19 9.50 8.49 9.65
C GLU A 19 8.31 8.12 8.76
N CYS A 20 7.81 9.09 7.98
CA CYS A 20 6.59 8.98 7.19
C CYS A 20 5.45 8.32 7.98
N GLU A 21 5.09 8.89 9.13
CA GLU A 21 4.10 8.29 10.00
C GLU A 21 2.71 8.34 9.35
N GLY A 22 2.01 7.20 9.36
CA GLY A 22 0.64 7.10 8.86
C GLY A 22 -0.29 8.09 9.56
N GLU A 23 -1.19 8.68 8.78
CA GLU A 23 -2.19 9.62 9.26
C GLU A 23 -3.60 9.11 8.93
N ARG A 24 -4.53 9.25 9.87
CA ARG A 24 -5.86 8.67 9.74
C ARG A 24 -6.63 9.27 8.57
N GLY A 25 -7.19 8.40 7.74
CA GLY A 25 -7.98 8.76 6.57
C GLY A 25 -7.14 9.31 5.41
N ILE A 26 -5.82 9.17 5.47
CA ILE A 26 -4.88 9.67 4.46
C ILE A 26 -3.96 8.52 4.04
N ILE A 27 -3.68 8.45 2.73
CA ILE A 27 -2.51 7.74 2.21
C ILE A 27 -1.37 8.74 2.20
N LYS A 28 -0.36 8.51 3.04
CA LYS A 28 0.84 9.32 3.08
C LYS A 28 1.88 8.70 2.18
N VAL A 29 2.43 9.48 1.26
CA VAL A 29 3.47 9.00 0.35
C VAL A 29 4.73 9.82 0.62
N CYS A 30 5.82 9.15 0.99
CA CYS A 30 7.09 9.80 1.25
C CYS A 30 8.21 9.11 0.48
N ASN A 31 9.15 9.91 -0.01
CA ASN A 31 10.43 9.42 -0.48
C ASN A 31 11.53 9.90 0.46
N GLY A 32 12.50 9.03 0.73
CA GLY A 32 13.58 9.30 1.68
C GLY A 32 14.68 8.25 1.58
N ASN A 33 15.88 8.59 2.04
CA ASN A 33 16.95 7.61 2.15
C ASN A 33 16.78 6.82 3.44
N TYR A 34 16.21 5.61 3.35
CA TYR A 34 15.97 4.75 4.51
C TYR A 34 17.14 3.81 4.84
N GLY A 35 18.24 3.91 4.09
CA GLY A 35 19.41 3.03 4.24
C GLY A 35 19.26 1.70 3.51
N ASP A 36 20.19 0.79 3.80
CA ASP A 36 20.24 -0.57 3.23
C ASP A 36 19.22 -1.47 3.95
N THR A 37 17.94 -1.32 3.64
CA THR A 37 16.82 -2.02 4.29
C THR A 37 16.36 -3.29 3.55
N LYS A 38 17.01 -3.60 2.43
CA LYS A 38 16.64 -4.63 1.44
C LYS A 38 15.24 -4.50 0.84
N TRP A 39 14.66 -3.31 0.88
CA TRP A 39 13.45 -2.97 0.14
C TRP A 39 13.59 -1.63 -0.60
N ARG A 40 13.08 -1.57 -1.82
CA ARG A 40 12.98 -0.34 -2.65
C ARG A 40 11.71 0.45 -2.35
N GLY A 41 10.62 -0.26 -2.06
CA GLY A 41 9.33 0.31 -1.67
C GLY A 41 8.71 -0.50 -0.55
N ILE A 42 7.93 0.18 0.29
CA ILE A 42 7.10 -0.45 1.32
C ILE A 42 5.80 0.32 1.47
N ASN A 43 4.69 -0.39 1.65
CA ASN A 43 3.43 0.18 2.10
C ASN A 43 3.02 -0.47 3.42
N VAL A 44 2.75 0.36 4.43
CA VAL A 44 2.21 -0.06 5.73
C VAL A 44 0.77 0.41 5.83
N VAL A 45 -0.16 -0.54 5.99
CA VAL A 45 -1.60 -0.30 6.06
C VAL A 45 -2.13 -0.70 7.43
N LEU A 46 -2.91 0.18 8.06
CA LEU A 46 -3.74 -0.18 9.21
C LEU A 46 -5.16 -0.48 8.72
N LEU A 47 -5.60 -1.72 8.88
CA LEU A 47 -6.92 -2.19 8.45
C LEU A 47 -7.83 -2.48 9.63
N ASP A 48 -9.10 -2.10 9.50
CA ASP A 48 -10.21 -2.61 10.29
C ASP A 48 -10.95 -3.69 9.51
N ARG A 49 -10.65 -4.96 9.81
CA ARG A 49 -11.22 -6.10 9.09
C ARG A 49 -12.70 -6.25 9.35
N ARG A 50 -13.16 -5.94 10.57
CA ARG A 50 -14.58 -6.04 10.91
C ARG A 50 -15.41 -5.06 10.09
N ARG A 51 -14.87 -3.87 9.82
CA ARG A 51 -15.56 -2.83 9.03
C ARG A 51 -15.16 -2.79 7.56
N ASN A 52 -14.16 -3.57 7.14
CA ASN A 52 -13.52 -3.51 5.82
C ASN A 52 -13.04 -2.08 5.48
N LEU A 53 -12.32 -1.43 6.41
CA LEU A 53 -11.83 -0.06 6.23
C LEU A 53 -10.30 -0.01 6.29
N ILE A 54 -9.71 0.72 5.35
CA ILE A 54 -8.35 1.24 5.48
C ILE A 54 -8.42 2.47 6.40
N LEU A 55 -7.77 2.40 7.55
CA LEU A 55 -7.75 3.49 8.52
C LEU A 55 -6.59 4.46 8.26
N GLU A 56 -5.41 3.93 7.98
CA GLU A 56 -4.14 4.65 7.76
C GLU A 56 -3.34 3.88 6.69
N SER A 57 -2.65 4.58 5.79
CA SER A 57 -1.64 3.97 4.92
C SER A 57 -0.43 4.89 4.76
N SER A 58 0.77 4.31 4.78
CA SER A 58 2.03 5.00 4.53
C SER A 58 2.85 4.23 3.50
N ALA A 59 3.08 4.85 2.34
CA ALA A 59 3.96 4.35 1.29
C ALA A 59 5.31 5.07 1.39
N LYS A 60 6.39 4.30 1.62
CA LYS A 60 7.76 4.81 1.69
C LYS A 60 8.56 4.33 0.47
N LEU A 61 9.20 5.27 -0.22
CA LEU A 61 10.07 5.03 -1.38
C LEU A 61 11.53 5.21 -0.96
N ASN A 62 12.33 4.14 -1.04
CA ASN A 62 13.71 4.15 -0.54
C ASN A 62 14.71 4.66 -1.56
N GLU A 63 15.08 5.93 -1.41
CA GLU A 63 16.07 6.63 -2.21
C GLU A 63 17.48 6.02 -2.10
N TYR A 64 17.78 5.24 -1.04
CA TYR A 64 19.04 4.49 -0.96
C TYR A 64 19.25 3.62 -2.21
N TYR A 65 18.18 2.94 -2.67
CA TYR A 65 18.19 2.12 -3.88
C TYR A 65 17.67 2.88 -5.09
N LEU A 66 16.58 3.65 -4.94
CA LEU A 66 15.88 4.27 -6.06
C LEU A 66 16.67 5.40 -6.72
N ASN A 67 17.55 6.10 -6.00
CA ASN A 67 18.38 7.16 -6.59
C ASN A 67 19.26 6.66 -7.76
N ARG A 68 19.64 5.37 -7.75
CA ARG A 68 20.42 4.72 -8.82
C ARG A 68 19.58 3.86 -9.76
N ALA A 69 18.27 3.78 -9.54
CA ALA A 69 17.37 2.98 -10.35
C ALA A 69 16.94 3.71 -11.64
N THR A 70 16.47 2.94 -12.63
CA THR A 70 15.89 3.51 -13.85
C THR A 70 14.58 4.24 -13.55
N ASP A 71 14.16 5.13 -14.44
CA ASP A 71 12.88 5.82 -14.29
C ASP A 71 11.69 4.85 -14.28
N GLY A 72 11.75 3.77 -15.05
CA GLY A 72 10.72 2.73 -14.99
C GLY A 72 10.65 2.01 -13.66
N GLN A 73 11.79 1.72 -13.02
CA GLN A 73 11.80 1.14 -11.68
C GLN A 73 11.22 2.11 -10.65
N LYS A 74 11.58 3.40 -10.70
CA LYS A 74 11.02 4.42 -9.80
C LYS A 74 9.51 4.53 -9.97
N GLN A 75 9.03 4.58 -11.22
CA GLN A 75 7.60 4.70 -11.51
C GLN A 75 6.83 3.44 -11.10
N TYR A 76 7.37 2.25 -11.37
CA TYR A 76 6.79 0.98 -10.93
C TYR A 76 6.67 0.93 -9.41
N THR A 77 7.76 1.16 -8.66
CA THR A 77 7.74 1.14 -7.20
C THR A 77 6.73 2.13 -6.63
N MET A 78 6.69 3.37 -7.14
CA MET A 78 5.71 4.36 -6.69
C MET A 78 4.26 3.90 -6.97
N CYS A 79 3.99 3.36 -8.16
CA CYS A 79 2.67 2.89 -8.53
C CYS A 79 2.22 1.70 -7.66
N HIS A 80 3.11 0.72 -7.47
CA HIS A 80 2.87 -0.49 -6.68
C HIS A 80 2.52 -0.17 -5.23
N GLU A 81 3.37 0.62 -4.56
CA GLU A 81 3.15 0.93 -3.14
C GLU A 81 1.93 1.84 -2.94
N ILE A 82 1.67 2.78 -3.84
CA ILE A 82 0.44 3.59 -3.76
C ILE A 82 -0.80 2.72 -4.00
N GLY A 83 -0.72 1.76 -4.93
CA GLY A 83 -1.81 0.82 -5.21
C GLY A 83 -2.21 0.02 -3.97
N HIS A 84 -1.24 -0.51 -3.22
CA HIS A 84 -1.50 -1.14 -1.92
C HIS A 84 -2.14 -0.20 -0.91
N GLY A 85 -1.79 1.08 -0.91
CA GLY A 85 -2.45 2.08 -0.07
C GLY A 85 -3.93 2.27 -0.37
N PHE A 86 -4.35 2.01 -1.61
CA PHE A 86 -5.76 1.95 -2.03
C PHE A 86 -6.39 0.55 -1.87
N GLY A 87 -5.68 -0.41 -1.29
CA GLY A 87 -6.17 -1.76 -1.06
C GLY A 87 -6.15 -2.67 -2.29
N LEU A 88 -5.38 -2.33 -3.33
CA LEU A 88 -5.16 -3.22 -4.46
C LEU A 88 -4.32 -4.44 -4.02
N PRO A 89 -4.75 -5.68 -4.34
CA PRO A 89 -3.94 -6.88 -4.16
C PRO A 89 -2.87 -6.98 -5.27
N HIS A 90 -2.06 -8.03 -5.23
CA HIS A 90 -1.30 -8.46 -6.40
C HIS A 90 -2.20 -9.14 -7.43
N TRP A 91 -1.87 -8.98 -8.72
CA TRP A 91 -2.59 -9.64 -9.82
C TRP A 91 -1.91 -10.92 -10.29
N ASP A 92 -0.59 -10.89 -10.30
CA ASP A 92 0.25 -12.06 -10.45
C ASP A 92 1.36 -11.94 -9.40
N GLU A 93 1.61 -13.05 -8.72
CA GLU A 93 2.58 -13.16 -7.63
C GLU A 93 3.80 -14.00 -8.05
N ASP A 94 3.84 -14.47 -9.30
CA ASP A 94 4.95 -15.23 -9.87
C ASP A 94 5.76 -14.36 -10.86
N PHE A 95 6.95 -13.95 -10.43
CA PHE A 95 7.87 -13.11 -11.20
C PHE A 95 8.36 -13.73 -12.51
N TYR A 96 8.14 -15.03 -12.72
CA TYR A 96 8.53 -15.74 -13.93
C TYR A 96 7.40 -15.84 -14.96
N ASN A 97 6.18 -15.46 -14.58
CA ASN A 97 5.09 -15.34 -15.53
C ASN A 97 5.30 -14.18 -16.51
N ALA A 98 4.53 -14.21 -17.59
CA ALA A 98 4.52 -13.10 -18.53
C ALA A 98 3.82 -11.90 -17.90
N ASP A 99 4.49 -10.75 -17.93
CA ASP A 99 3.94 -9.49 -17.40
C ASP A 99 2.51 -9.24 -17.90
N LEU A 100 1.59 -9.00 -16.97
CA LEU A 100 0.24 -8.53 -17.25
C LEU A 100 0.23 -7.07 -17.71
N GLY A 101 1.33 -6.35 -17.48
CA GLY A 101 1.52 -4.97 -17.95
C GLY A 101 0.97 -3.92 -16.99
N ASN A 102 0.72 -4.28 -15.73
CA ASN A 102 0.20 -3.38 -14.71
C ASN A 102 1.08 -3.34 -13.46
N CYS A 103 1.03 -2.25 -12.71
CA CYS A 103 1.95 -2.04 -11.60
C CYS A 103 1.66 -2.85 -10.33
N MET A 104 0.56 -3.60 -10.31
CA MET A 104 0.24 -4.54 -9.23
C MET A 104 0.70 -5.97 -9.55
N ASP A 105 1.38 -6.14 -10.69
CA ASP A 105 2.08 -7.36 -11.07
C ASP A 105 3.47 -7.41 -10.43
N TYR A 106 3.84 -8.57 -9.92
CA TYR A 106 5.19 -8.88 -9.52
C TYR A 106 6.09 -9.10 -10.75
N THR A 107 7.00 -8.15 -10.98
CA THR A 107 7.83 -8.15 -12.19
C THR A 107 9.31 -7.86 -11.95
N ASN A 108 10.17 -8.47 -12.77
CA ASN A 108 11.57 -8.06 -12.93
C ASN A 108 11.78 -7.13 -14.16
N ARG A 109 10.69 -6.74 -14.83
CA ARG A 109 10.63 -5.85 -16.00
C ARG A 109 9.79 -4.61 -15.66
N PRO A 110 10.26 -3.75 -14.75
CA PRO A 110 9.50 -2.57 -14.31
C PRO A 110 9.09 -1.66 -15.46
N GLU A 111 9.86 -1.60 -16.55
CA GLU A 111 9.52 -0.81 -17.74
C GLU A 111 8.20 -1.20 -18.42
N ARG A 112 7.72 -2.43 -18.22
CA ARG A 112 6.44 -2.92 -18.77
C ARG A 112 5.26 -2.74 -17.82
N ASN A 113 5.51 -2.45 -16.55
CA ASN A 113 4.51 -2.48 -15.48
C ASN A 113 4.39 -1.13 -14.75
N LYS A 114 4.65 -0.01 -15.43
CA LYS A 114 4.78 1.31 -14.78
C LYS A 114 3.47 1.94 -14.31
N ARG A 115 2.32 1.36 -14.64
CA ARG A 115 1.01 2.03 -14.55
C ARG A 115 -0.07 1.05 -14.12
N PRO A 116 -1.16 1.53 -13.50
CA PRO A 116 -2.34 0.68 -13.35
C PRO A 116 -2.95 0.37 -14.72
N ASP A 117 -3.64 -0.75 -14.82
CA ASP A 117 -4.46 -1.10 -15.96
C ASP A 117 -5.97 -1.01 -15.66
N GLU A 118 -6.79 -1.39 -16.64
CA GLU A 118 -8.23 -1.41 -16.51
C GLU A 118 -8.73 -2.31 -15.36
N SER A 119 -8.06 -3.44 -15.12
CA SER A 119 -8.46 -4.37 -14.07
C SER A 119 -8.23 -3.77 -12.67
N ASN A 120 -7.16 -3.00 -12.48
CA ASN A 120 -6.93 -2.27 -11.24
C ASN A 120 -8.01 -1.21 -11.02
N PHE A 121 -8.37 -0.43 -12.06
CA PHE A 121 -9.43 0.58 -11.95
C PHE A 121 -10.80 -0.03 -11.67
N ARG A 122 -11.15 -1.16 -12.30
CA ARG A 122 -12.41 -1.88 -12.01
C ARG A 122 -12.46 -2.38 -10.57
N PHE A 123 -11.35 -2.85 -10.03
CA PHE A 123 -11.27 -3.26 -8.62
C PHE A 123 -11.50 -2.07 -7.68
N LEU A 124 -10.84 -0.93 -7.95
CA LEU A 124 -11.04 0.31 -7.19
C LEU A 124 -12.49 0.80 -7.27
N ALA A 125 -13.13 0.74 -8.45
CA ALA A 125 -14.55 1.07 -8.60
C ALA A 125 -15.44 0.12 -7.77
N GLY A 126 -15.07 -1.16 -7.68
CA GLY A 126 -15.75 -2.12 -6.81
C GLY A 126 -15.60 -1.82 -5.31
N LEU A 127 -14.45 -1.27 -4.89
CA LEU A 127 -14.19 -0.88 -3.50
C LEU A 127 -14.82 0.47 -3.12
N TYR A 128 -14.63 1.48 -3.97
CA TYR A 128 -14.88 2.89 -3.68
C TYR A 128 -16.02 3.49 -4.49
N GLY A 129 -16.69 2.71 -5.34
CA GLY A 129 -17.67 3.21 -6.29
C GLY A 129 -17.04 4.01 -7.42
N GLU A 130 -17.88 4.41 -8.37
CA GLU A 130 -17.46 5.25 -9.50
C GLU A 130 -17.64 6.74 -9.17
N VAL A 131 -16.68 7.56 -9.59
CA VAL A 131 -16.83 9.01 -9.63
C VAL A 131 -17.53 9.37 -10.94
N PRO A 132 -18.59 10.20 -10.94
CA PRO A 132 -19.20 10.65 -12.18
C PRO A 132 -18.21 11.50 -13.01
N GLY A 133 -17.56 10.90 -14.00
CA GLY A 133 -16.63 11.56 -14.90
C GLY A 133 -16.10 10.58 -15.95
N THR A 134 -16.60 10.70 -17.18
CA THR A 134 -16.35 9.82 -18.35
C THR A 134 -16.46 8.32 -18.05
N ALA A 135 -17.65 7.77 -18.30
CA ALA A 135 -17.95 6.35 -18.16
C ALA A 135 -16.94 5.46 -18.90
N VAL A 136 -16.32 4.54 -18.16
CA VAL A 136 -15.90 3.24 -18.71
C VAL A 136 -17.11 2.34 -18.49
N GLU A 137 -17.69 1.81 -19.56
CA GLU A 137 -18.87 0.94 -19.47
C GLU A 137 -18.51 -0.35 -18.69
N ALA A 138 -18.81 -0.39 -17.40
CA ALA A 138 -18.80 -1.61 -16.60
C ALA A 138 -20.21 -2.21 -16.58
N GLN A 139 -20.37 -3.40 -17.15
CA GLN A 139 -21.57 -4.21 -16.95
C GLN A 139 -21.49 -4.96 -15.60
N ASP A 140 -22.61 -4.86 -14.89
CA ASP A 140 -23.14 -5.74 -13.85
C ASP A 140 -22.21 -6.16 -12.68
N GLY A 141 -22.46 -5.57 -11.51
CA GLY A 141 -21.79 -5.90 -10.25
C GLY A 141 -22.55 -5.31 -9.07
N GLY A 142 -23.54 -6.06 -8.56
CA GLY A 142 -24.56 -5.61 -7.62
C GLY A 142 -24.07 -4.97 -6.31
N ASN A 143 -24.92 -4.06 -5.79
CA ASN A 143 -25.15 -3.68 -4.39
C ASN A 143 -23.95 -3.61 -3.41
N ARG A 144 -22.78 -3.14 -3.84
CA ARG A 144 -21.68 -2.72 -2.94
C ARG A 144 -21.50 -1.20 -2.78
N ALA A 145 -22.30 -0.39 -3.47
CA ALA A 145 -22.18 1.07 -3.49
C ALA A 145 -22.62 1.82 -2.19
N LEU A 146 -22.89 1.12 -1.08
CA LEU A 146 -23.48 1.71 0.14
C LEU A 146 -22.53 1.73 1.35
N LEU A 147 -21.22 1.95 1.16
CA LEU A 147 -20.27 2.11 2.28
C LEU A 147 -19.60 3.50 2.37
N LEU A 148 -19.79 4.38 1.38
CA LEU A 148 -19.02 5.62 1.24
C LEU A 148 -19.46 6.83 2.09
N ARG A 149 -20.07 6.64 3.27
CA ARG A 149 -20.58 7.79 4.04
C ARG A 149 -20.30 7.83 5.53
N ARG A 150 -19.57 6.86 6.08
CA ARG A 150 -19.12 6.98 7.48
C ARG A 150 -17.61 7.05 7.50
N ALA A 151 -17.08 8.25 7.78
CA ALA A 151 -15.73 8.38 8.28
C ALA A 151 -15.53 7.33 9.38
N ALA A 152 -14.39 6.63 9.37
CA ALA A 152 -14.07 5.67 10.41
C ALA A 152 -14.29 6.35 11.78
N PRO A 153 -15.03 5.72 12.71
CA PRO A 153 -15.28 6.32 14.01
C PRO A 153 -13.97 6.75 14.69
N LYS A 154 -13.96 7.90 15.37
CA LYS A 154 -12.72 8.45 15.95
C LYS A 154 -12.13 7.56 17.06
N ASP A 155 -12.93 6.67 17.61
CA ASP A 155 -12.65 5.77 18.73
C ASP A 155 -12.28 4.34 18.32
N VAL A 156 -12.10 4.04 17.03
CA VAL A 156 -11.77 2.68 16.58
C VAL A 156 -10.38 2.23 17.07
N VAL A 157 -9.38 3.10 17.01
CA VAL A 157 -8.01 2.79 17.45
C VAL A 157 -7.86 3.25 18.89
N THR A 158 -7.89 2.31 19.83
CA THR A 158 -7.64 2.57 21.26
C THR A 158 -6.15 2.81 21.53
N ASP A 159 -5.81 3.41 22.66
CA ASP A 159 -4.41 3.61 23.08
C ASP A 159 -3.64 2.29 23.15
N LYS A 160 -4.31 1.20 23.56
CA LYS A 160 -3.75 -0.15 23.61
C LYS A 160 -3.39 -0.67 22.22
N VAL A 161 -4.27 -0.47 21.23
CA VAL A 161 -3.98 -0.84 19.83
C VAL A 161 -2.86 0.04 19.29
N ARG A 162 -2.89 1.35 19.56
CA ARG A 162 -1.83 2.26 19.09
C ARG A 162 -0.47 1.88 19.65
N ALA A 163 -0.38 1.46 20.91
CA ALA A 163 0.86 0.97 21.50
C ALA A 163 1.39 -0.29 20.76
N ARG A 164 0.52 -1.25 20.45
CA ARG A 164 0.87 -2.45 19.68
C ARG A 164 1.28 -2.14 18.24
N TYR A 165 0.64 -1.15 17.63
CA TYR A 165 1.00 -0.65 16.30
C TYR A 165 2.42 -0.06 16.30
N LEU A 166 2.74 0.78 17.29
CA LEU A 166 4.08 1.37 17.42
C LEU A 166 5.16 0.31 17.70
N GLU A 167 4.83 -0.71 18.48
CA GLU A 167 5.73 -1.86 18.71
C GLU A 167 5.98 -2.65 17.42
N ALA A 168 4.92 -2.98 16.66
CA ALA A 168 5.05 -3.61 15.35
C ALA A 168 5.89 -2.76 14.38
N LYS A 169 5.66 -1.45 14.33
CA LYS A 169 6.44 -0.52 13.50
C LYS A 169 7.93 -0.60 13.86
N LYS A 170 8.26 -0.62 15.16
CA LYS A 170 9.64 -0.73 15.62
C LYS A 170 10.28 -2.06 15.23
N GLU A 171 9.53 -3.16 15.32
CA GLU A 171 9.98 -4.49 14.88
C GLU A 171 10.28 -4.49 13.37
N LEU A 172 9.35 -3.97 12.56
CA LEU A 172 9.52 -3.78 11.12
C LEU A 172 10.78 -2.97 10.79
N GLU A 173 11.00 -1.86 11.47
CA GLU A 173 12.14 -0.97 11.19
C GLU A 173 13.47 -1.55 11.65
N SER A 174 13.46 -2.38 12.70
CA SER A 174 14.68 -2.98 13.25
C SER A 174 15.06 -4.28 12.54
N ASN A 175 14.10 -4.99 11.95
CA ASN A 175 14.33 -6.30 11.32
C ASN A 175 13.39 -6.54 10.12
N PRO A 176 13.44 -5.70 9.07
CA PRO A 176 12.51 -5.79 7.95
C PRO A 176 12.65 -7.10 7.16
N GLU A 177 13.82 -7.75 7.26
CA GLU A 177 14.15 -8.95 6.49
C GLU A 177 13.58 -10.24 7.10
N ASN A 178 13.49 -10.28 8.43
CA ASN A 178 13.16 -11.49 9.17
C ASN A 178 11.89 -11.33 9.99
N LEU A 179 10.95 -10.50 9.51
CA LEU A 179 9.65 -10.34 10.19
C LEU A 179 8.96 -11.67 10.41
N HIS A 180 9.01 -12.57 9.42
CA HIS A 180 8.42 -13.91 9.51
C HIS A 180 9.03 -14.81 10.60
N GLU A 181 10.21 -14.48 11.12
CA GLU A 181 10.83 -15.19 12.27
C GLU A 181 10.25 -14.72 13.61
N LEU A 182 9.63 -13.54 13.65
CA LEU A 182 8.99 -13.00 14.84
C LEU A 182 7.61 -13.64 15.03
N ALA A 183 7.39 -14.27 16.19
CA ALA A 183 6.22 -15.12 16.45
C ALA A 183 4.83 -14.47 16.22
N ARG A 184 4.72 -13.14 16.25
CA ARG A 184 3.46 -12.40 16.04
C ARG A 184 3.19 -12.05 14.58
N TRP A 185 4.20 -12.10 13.72
CA TRP A 185 4.08 -11.75 12.31
C TRP A 185 3.77 -12.97 11.49
N ARG A 186 2.86 -12.80 10.53
CA ARG A 186 2.50 -13.83 9.57
C ARG A 186 2.86 -13.36 8.18
N ARG A 187 3.73 -14.11 7.49
CA ARG A 187 3.94 -13.91 6.04
C ARG A 187 2.75 -14.49 5.29
N LEU A 188 2.07 -13.65 4.52
CA LEU A 188 0.92 -14.03 3.70
C LEU A 188 1.36 -14.59 2.35
N VAL A 189 2.25 -13.85 1.70
CA VAL A 189 2.81 -14.12 0.38
C VAL A 189 4.26 -13.65 0.40
N GLY A 190 5.16 -14.34 -0.26
CA GLY A 190 6.51 -13.84 -0.42
C GLY A 190 7.42 -14.68 -1.28
N ASN A 191 8.32 -14.00 -1.97
CA ASN A 191 9.46 -14.56 -2.68
C ASN A 191 10.65 -13.59 -2.57
N GLU A 192 11.72 -13.85 -3.33
CA GLU A 192 12.96 -13.06 -3.30
C GLU A 192 12.79 -11.59 -3.73
N TYR A 193 11.71 -11.24 -4.43
CA TYR A 193 11.48 -9.90 -4.97
C TYR A 193 10.42 -9.10 -4.23
N ALA A 194 9.50 -9.76 -3.52
CA ALA A 194 8.44 -9.09 -2.81
C ALA A 194 7.83 -9.95 -1.71
N GLU A 195 7.37 -9.30 -0.63
CA GLU A 195 6.76 -9.98 0.50
C GLU A 195 5.60 -9.17 1.08
N THR A 196 4.55 -9.88 1.51
CA THR A 196 3.45 -9.32 2.28
C THR A 196 3.38 -10.00 3.65
N HIS A 197 3.38 -9.18 4.69
CA HIS A 197 3.29 -9.61 6.08
C HIS A 197 2.11 -8.95 6.76
N GLU A 198 1.63 -9.57 7.82
CA GLU A 198 0.64 -8.97 8.70
C GLU A 198 0.88 -9.28 10.16
N VAL A 199 0.33 -8.44 11.02
CA VAL A 199 0.36 -8.62 12.47
C VAL A 199 -0.94 -8.12 13.10
N GLU A 200 -1.56 -8.99 13.89
CA GLU A 200 -2.78 -8.69 14.63
C GLU A 200 -2.50 -7.68 15.75
N LEU A 201 -3.29 -6.62 15.82
CA LEU A 201 -3.19 -5.58 16.85
C LEU A 201 -4.28 -5.70 17.91
N GLY A 202 -5.29 -6.53 17.66
CA GLY A 202 -6.49 -6.71 18.49
C GLY A 202 -7.67 -5.88 17.99
N ASP A 203 -8.87 -6.17 18.48
CA ASP A 203 -10.13 -5.50 18.10
C ASP A 203 -10.42 -5.54 16.58
N ASP A 204 -10.05 -6.64 15.92
CA ASP A 204 -10.11 -6.85 14.46
C ASP A 204 -9.25 -5.86 13.64
N LEU A 205 -8.30 -5.19 14.30
CA LEU A 205 -7.32 -4.32 13.67
C LEU A 205 -6.04 -5.09 13.36
N VAL A 206 -5.56 -4.93 12.13
CA VAL A 206 -4.34 -5.57 11.63
C VAL A 206 -3.44 -4.52 10.98
N MET A 207 -2.13 -4.64 11.19
CA MET A 207 -1.15 -3.96 10.35
C MET A 207 -0.76 -4.92 9.23
N VAL A 208 -0.90 -4.48 7.98
CA VAL A 208 -0.42 -5.20 6.79
C VAL A 208 0.74 -4.42 6.20
N VAL A 209 1.77 -5.14 5.77
CA VAL A 209 2.99 -4.57 5.23
C VAL A 209 3.30 -5.25 3.90
N HIS A 210 3.35 -4.45 2.83
CA HIS A 210 3.77 -4.88 1.50
C HIS A 210 5.17 -4.34 1.24
N MET A 211 6.10 -5.18 0.77
CA MET A 211 7.49 -4.81 0.51
C MET A 211 7.92 -5.26 -0.87
N LEU A 212 8.47 -4.34 -1.66
CA LEU A 212 9.27 -4.66 -2.84
C LEU A 212 10.74 -4.81 -2.43
N ARG A 213 11.25 -6.04 -2.45
CA ARG A 213 12.61 -6.43 -2.03
C ARG A 213 13.68 -6.01 -3.04
N VAL A 214 14.91 -6.08 -2.58
CA VAL A 214 16.12 -5.99 -3.41
C VAL A 214 16.81 -7.34 -3.38
N LEU A 215 17.05 -7.95 -4.54
CA LEU A 215 17.88 -9.14 -4.63
C LEU A 215 19.30 -8.81 -4.20
N GLU A 216 19.92 -9.70 -3.41
CA GLU A 216 21.35 -9.63 -3.16
C GLU A 216 22.11 -9.95 -4.46
N GLU A 217 23.11 -9.12 -4.78
CA GLU A 217 24.02 -9.35 -5.93
C GLU A 217 25.10 -10.39 -5.59
#